data_AF-A0A2W6Z9R7-F1
#
_entry.id   AF-A0A2W6Z9R7-F1
#
_cell.length_a   1.000
_cell.length_b   1.000
_cell.length_c   1.000
_cell.angle_alpha   90.00
_cell.angle_beta   90.00
_cell.angle_gamma   90.00
#
_symmetry.space_group_name_H-M   'P 1'
#
loop_
_entity.id
_entity.type
_entity.pdbx_description
1 polymer ?
#
loop_
_entity_poly.entity_id
_entity_poly.type
_entity_poly.pdbx_seq_one_letter_code
_entity_poly.pdbx_strand_id
1 'polypeptide(L)'
;MRRWSLDELPQLINVLKGEMSLVGPRPHAVDHNELYRTQITAFMQRHQFKPGMTGLAQVEGWRGETATLQSMASRIEADLRYQRDWSLRLDVKILLRTVFGLSSPNAY
;
A
#
# COMPACT_ATOMS: atom_id res chain seq x y z
N MET A 1 -16.35 -16.29 9.10
CA MET A 1 -16.99 -15.63 7.95
C MET A 1 -15.98 -14.67 7.28
N ARG A 2 -14.91 -15.21 6.68
CA ARG A 2 -13.79 -14.47 6.05
C ARG A 2 -13.36 -15.16 4.75
N ARG A 3 -14.34 -15.45 3.88
CA ARG A 3 -14.09 -16.23 2.66
C ARG A 3 -14.26 -15.41 1.37
N TRP A 4 -14.74 -14.18 1.51
CA TRP A 4 -14.93 -13.24 0.42
C TRP A 4 -14.35 -11.90 0.86
N SER A 5 -13.50 -11.31 0.02
CA SER A 5 -12.86 -10.00 0.19
C SER A 5 -13.88 -8.85 0.07
N LEU A 6 -15.02 -8.96 0.76
CA LEU A 6 -16.10 -7.96 0.74
C LEU A 6 -15.65 -6.64 1.39
N ASP A 7 -14.59 -6.68 2.20
CA ASP A 7 -13.97 -5.51 2.84
C ASP A 7 -13.28 -4.56 1.84
N GLU A 8 -13.02 -5.00 0.60
CA GLU A 8 -12.38 -4.18 -0.44
C GLU A 8 -13.38 -3.58 -1.45
N LEU A 9 -14.65 -4.00 -1.44
CA LEU A 9 -15.71 -3.43 -2.29
C LEU A 9 -15.91 -1.92 -2.09
N PRO A 10 -15.95 -1.39 -0.85
CA PRO A 10 -16.04 0.06 -0.64
C PRO A 10 -14.83 0.82 -1.22
N GLN A 11 -13.63 0.22 -1.16
CA GLN A 11 -12.42 0.82 -1.71
C GLN A 11 -12.46 0.85 -3.25
N LEU A 12 -13.06 -0.15 -3.89
CA LEU A 12 -13.26 -0.16 -5.34
C LEU A 12 -14.18 0.98 -5.79
N ILE A 13 -15.21 1.30 -5.01
CA ILE A 13 -16.07 2.45 -5.29
C ILE A 13 -15.26 3.76 -5.23
N ASN A 14 -14.36 3.92 -4.25
CA ASN A 14 -13.50 5.10 -4.14
C ASN A 14 -12.52 5.23 -5.32
N VAL A 15 -12.07 4.11 -5.90
CA VAL A 15 -11.31 4.11 -7.16
C VAL A 15 -12.16 4.64 -8.30
N LEU A 16 -13.40 4.17 -8.45
CA LEU A 16 -14.31 4.63 -9.50
C LEU A 16 -14.69 6.12 -9.35
N LYS A 17 -14.79 6.61 -8.11
CA LYS A 17 -15.00 8.03 -7.80
C LYS A 17 -13.75 8.89 -7.99
N GLY A 18 -12.58 8.29 -8.26
CA GLY A 18 -11.31 8.98 -8.44
C GLY A 18 -10.66 9.47 -7.14
N GLU A 19 -11.18 9.07 -5.98
CA GLU A 19 -10.65 9.38 -4.64
C GLU A 19 -9.43 8.50 -4.31
N MET A 20 -9.36 7.30 -4.89
CA MET A 20 -8.24 6.35 -4.77
C MET A 20 -7.76 5.90 -6.16
N SER A 21 -6.55 5.33 -6.22
CA SER A 21 -6.05 4.59 -7.38
C SER A 21 -6.12 3.07 -7.13
N LEU A 22 -6.08 2.27 -8.21
CA LEU A 22 -5.92 0.83 -8.08
C LEU A 22 -4.56 0.48 -7.47
N VAL A 23 -3.50 1.15 -7.93
CA VAL A 23 -2.13 0.98 -7.46
C VAL A 23 -1.60 2.28 -6.86
N GLY A 24 -1.06 2.21 -5.65
CA GLY A 24 -0.50 3.37 -4.95
C GLY A 24 -0.13 3.04 -3.50
N PRO A 25 0.52 3.98 -2.80
CA PRO A 25 0.76 3.86 -1.36
C PRO A 25 -0.57 3.75 -0.61
N ARG A 26 -0.70 2.80 0.31
CA ARG A 26 -1.95 2.59 1.04
C ARG A 26 -2.18 3.72 2.07
N PRO A 27 -3.41 4.24 2.24
CA PRO A 27 -3.67 5.27 3.23
C PRO A 27 -3.58 4.68 4.64
N HIS A 28 -2.72 5.25 5.48
CA HIS A 28 -2.62 4.86 6.89
C HIS A 28 -2.79 6.07 7.80
N ALA A 29 -3.78 5.98 8.67
CA ALA A 29 -3.86 6.76 9.90
C ALA A 29 -2.73 6.23 10.81
N VAL A 30 -1.57 6.86 10.71
CA VAL A 30 -0.47 6.55 11.63
C VAL A 30 -0.73 7.43 12.85
N ASP A 31 -1.37 6.88 13.87
CA ASP A 31 -1.53 7.53 15.18
C ASP A 31 -0.18 7.84 15.85
N HIS A 32 0.93 7.42 15.24
CA HIS A 32 2.33 7.73 15.61
C HIS A 32 3.03 8.60 14.55
N ASN A 33 2.29 9.48 13.86
CA ASN A 33 2.83 10.37 12.82
C ASN A 33 4.07 11.14 13.27
N GLU A 34 4.18 11.51 14.55
CA GLU A 34 5.27 12.37 15.04
C GLU A 34 6.62 11.65 15.18
N LEU A 35 6.61 10.37 15.59
CA LEU A 35 7.81 9.54 15.73
C LEU A 35 8.42 9.21 14.35
N TYR A 36 7.58 8.89 13.37
CA TYR A 36 8.05 8.56 12.03
C TYR A 36 8.41 9.79 11.19
N ARG A 37 7.67 10.89 11.36
CA ARG A 37 7.96 12.16 10.69
C ARG A 37 9.34 12.73 11.08
N THR A 38 9.78 12.51 12.32
CA THR A 38 11.11 12.96 12.79
C THR A 38 12.23 12.01 12.38
N GLN A 39 11.96 10.71 12.26
CA GLN A 39 12.98 9.71 11.94
C GLN A 39 13.11 9.39 10.44
N ILE A 40 12.11 9.71 9.63
CA ILE A 40 12.07 9.38 8.20
C ILE A 40 11.86 10.67 7.39
N THR A 41 12.96 11.22 6.89
CA THR A 41 13.01 12.49 6.14
C THR A 41 12.03 12.54 4.96
N ALA A 42 11.74 11.39 4.34
CA ALA A 42 10.85 11.28 3.18
C ALA A 42 9.40 10.93 3.54
N PHE A 43 9.02 10.87 4.83
CA PHE A 43 7.68 10.46 5.27
C PHE A 43 6.56 11.30 4.65
N MET A 44 6.79 12.60 4.47
CA MET A 44 5.79 13.51 3.87
C MET A 44 5.64 13.35 2.36
N GLN A 45 6.64 12.79 1.66
CA GLN A 45 6.60 12.63 0.20
C GLN A 45 5.55 11.60 -0.25
N ARG A 46 5.17 10.67 0.63
CA ARG A 46 4.12 9.67 0.36
C ARG A 46 2.74 10.26 0.06
N HIS A 47 2.48 11.49 0.47
CA HIS A 47 1.20 12.18 0.23
C HIS A 47 1.10 12.82 -1.16
N GLN A 48 2.15 12.74 -1.99
CA GLN A 48 2.13 13.28 -3.35
C GLN A 48 1.34 12.40 -4.34
N PHE A 49 1.05 11.14 -3.97
CA PHE A 49 0.32 10.20 -4.81
C PHE A 49 -1.05 9.88 -4.21
N LYS A 50 -2.04 9.62 -5.07
CA LYS A 50 -3.34 9.15 -4.64
C LYS A 50 -3.19 7.83 -3.88
N PRO A 51 -3.94 7.61 -2.79
CA PRO A 51 -3.90 6.36 -2.07
C PRO A 51 -4.32 5.19 -2.96
N GLY A 52 -3.59 4.07 -2.86
CA GLY A 52 -3.86 2.85 -3.63
C GLY A 52 -4.67 1.82 -2.86
N MET A 53 -5.50 1.05 -3.57
CA MET A 53 -6.10 -0.18 -3.05
C MET A 53 -5.04 -1.26 -2.83
N THR A 54 -4.12 -1.41 -3.79
CA THR A 54 -2.90 -2.21 -3.66
C THR A 54 -1.65 -1.36 -3.89
N GLY A 55 -0.48 -1.84 -3.49
CA GLY A 55 0.78 -1.13 -3.68
C GLY A 55 2.00 -2.05 -3.63
N LEU A 56 3.16 -1.51 -3.97
CA LEU A 56 4.42 -2.26 -4.00
C LEU A 56 4.72 -2.88 -2.62
N ALA A 57 4.50 -2.12 -1.55
CA ALA A 57 4.67 -2.60 -0.18
C ALA A 57 3.81 -3.85 0.13
N GLN A 58 2.55 -3.87 -0.33
CA GLN A 58 1.64 -5.00 -0.10
C GLN A 58 2.07 -6.27 -0.84
N VAL A 59 2.60 -6.16 -2.05
CA VAL A 59 3.06 -7.33 -2.81
C VAL A 59 4.44 -7.82 -2.36
N GLU A 60 5.20 -6.99 -1.65
CA GLU A 60 6.48 -7.34 -1.00
C GLU A 60 6.30 -7.90 0.42
N GLY A 61 5.07 -8.05 0.91
CA GLY A 61 4.77 -8.71 2.19
C GLY A 61 4.62 -7.75 3.37
N TRP A 62 4.71 -6.44 3.16
CA TRP A 62 4.49 -5.41 4.18
C TRP A 62 2.98 -5.11 4.34
N ARG A 63 2.18 -6.17 4.51
CA ARG A 63 0.72 -6.12 4.70
C ARG A 63 0.40 -6.02 6.20
N GLY A 64 -0.24 -4.94 6.67
CA GLY A 64 -0.84 -4.87 8.00
C GLY A 64 -0.29 -3.79 8.95
N GLU A 65 -0.68 -3.90 10.22
CA GLU A 65 -0.12 -3.12 11.33
C GLU A 65 1.36 -3.46 11.44
N THR A 66 2.20 -2.52 11.02
CA THR A 66 3.65 -2.61 11.13
C THR A 66 4.01 -2.56 12.62
N ALA A 67 3.97 -3.72 13.27
CA ALA A 67 4.19 -3.87 14.71
C ALA A 67 5.61 -3.47 15.16
N THR A 68 6.53 -3.27 14.20
CA THR A 68 7.91 -2.87 14.44
C THR A 68 8.32 -1.67 13.58
N LEU A 69 9.19 -0.82 14.12
CA LEU A 69 9.79 0.33 13.41
C LEU A 69 10.44 -0.09 12.08
N GLN A 70 11.12 -1.23 12.07
CA GLN A 70 11.79 -1.75 10.88
C GLN A 70 10.79 -2.13 9.77
N SER A 71 9.67 -2.74 10.13
CA SER A 71 8.60 -3.09 9.18
C SER A 71 7.99 -1.82 8.55
N MET A 72 7.79 -0.76 9.35
CA MET A 72 7.35 0.53 8.84
C MET A 72 8.38 1.19 7.92
N ALA A 73 9.67 1.11 8.26
CA ALA A 73 10.74 1.66 7.41
C ALA A 73 10.81 0.94 6.05
N SER A 74 10.78 -0.40 6.02
CA SER A 74 10.78 -1.18 4.78
C SER A 74 9.56 -0.90 3.91
N ARG A 75 8.41 -0.70 4.56
CA ARG A 75 7.19 -0.30 3.88
C ARG A 75 7.33 1.07 3.22
N ILE A 76 7.80 2.08 3.96
CA ILE A 76 7.98 3.43 3.41
C ILE A 76 9.00 3.42 2.27
N GLU A 77 10.08 2.66 2.40
CA GLU A 77 11.05 2.49 1.32
C GLU A 77 10.40 1.89 0.05
N ALA A 78 9.51 0.90 0.20
CA ALA A 78 8.76 0.35 -0.92
C ALA A 78 7.80 1.40 -1.54
N ASP A 79 7.13 2.21 -0.72
CA ASP A 79 6.26 3.28 -1.22
C ASP A 79 7.06 4.38 -1.96
N LEU A 80 8.28 4.72 -1.49
CA LEU A 80 9.17 5.68 -2.15
C LEU A 80 9.77 5.11 -3.45
N ARG A 81 10.14 3.83 -3.46
CA ARG A 81 10.58 3.13 -4.67
C ARG A 81 9.47 3.13 -5.73
N TYR A 82 8.23 2.85 -5.32
CA TYR A 82 7.10 2.90 -6.24
C TYR A 82 6.93 4.30 -6.86
N GLN A 83 7.05 5.36 -6.06
CA GLN A 83 6.97 6.73 -6.57
C GLN A 83 8.11 7.08 -7.52
N ARG A 84 9.33 6.67 -7.19
CA ARG A 84 10.54 6.94 -7.97
C ARG A 84 10.51 6.25 -9.33
N ASP A 85 10.11 4.97 -9.34
CA ASP A 85 10.17 4.10 -10.52
C ASP A 85 8.78 3.94 -11.17
N TRP A 86 7.86 4.86 -10.88
CA TRP A 86 6.47 4.74 -11.31
C TRP A 86 6.39 4.59 -12.83
N SER A 87 5.67 3.56 -13.27
CA SER A 87 5.37 3.31 -14.68
C SER A 87 4.14 2.41 -14.81
N LEU A 88 3.41 2.53 -15.92
CA LEU A 88 2.26 1.65 -16.20
C LEU A 88 2.63 0.15 -16.15
N ARG A 89 3.85 -0.20 -16.55
CA ARG A 89 4.35 -1.58 -16.48
C ARG A 89 4.50 -2.06 -15.04
N LEU A 90 4.95 -1.19 -14.13
CA LEU A 90 5.04 -1.49 -12.72
C LEU A 90 3.65 -1.71 -12.12
N ASP A 91 2.67 -0.88 -12.49
CA ASP A 91 1.28 -1.03 -12.03
C ASP A 91 0.68 -2.37 -12.43
N VAL A 92 0.84 -2.76 -13.70
CA VAL A 92 0.39 -4.07 -14.19
C VAL A 92 1.07 -5.21 -13.43
N LYS A 93 2.39 -5.10 -13.18
CA LYS A 93 3.13 -6.11 -12.40
C LYS A 93 2.59 -6.22 -10.98
N ILE A 94 2.28 -5.11 -10.32
CA ILE A 94 1.72 -5.09 -8.97
C ILE A 94 0.32 -5.72 -8.97
N LEU A 95 -0.56 -5.34 -9.90
CA LEU A 95 -1.90 -5.90 -10.01
C LEU A 95 -1.89 -7.42 -10.19
N LEU A 96 -1.05 -7.93 -11.10
CA LEU A 96 -0.89 -9.37 -11.31
C LEU A 96 -0.41 -10.06 -10.01
N ARG A 97 0.64 -9.53 -9.36
CA ARG A 97 1.13 -10.07 -8.08
C ARG A 97 0.07 -10.03 -6.98
N THR A 98 -0.80 -9.03 -6.97
CA THR A 98 -1.91 -8.94 -6.02
C THR A 98 -2.93 -10.04 -6.27
N VAL A 99 -3.40 -10.21 -7.51
CA VAL A 99 -4.36 -11.26 -7.87
C VAL A 99 -3.83 -12.67 -7.55
N PHE A 100 -2.57 -12.96 -7.91
CA PHE A 100 -1.96 -14.26 -7.62
C PHE A 100 -1.57 -14.42 -6.15
N GLY A 101 -1.19 -13.33 -5.48
CA GLY A 101 -0.82 -13.34 -4.05
C GLY A 101 -2.03 -13.47 -3.11
N LEU A 102 -3.23 -13.10 -3.55
CA LEU A 102 -4.49 -13.36 -2.84
C LEU A 102 -4.84 -14.86 -2.81
N SER A 103 -4.28 -15.65 -3.73
CA SER A 103 -4.45 -17.11 -3.78
C SER A 103 -3.48 -17.87 -2.87
N SER A 104 -2.52 -17.17 -2.25
CA SER A 104 -1.55 -17.76 -1.32
C SER A 104 -2.16 -17.89 0.09
N PRO A 105 -1.91 -18.99 0.82
CA PRO A 105 -2.44 -19.20 2.19
C PRO A 105 -2.08 -18.10 3.20
N ASN A 106 -1.06 -17.28 2.90
CA ASN A 106 -0.63 -16.14 3.71
C ASN A 106 -1.29 -14.82 3.30
N ALA A 107 -2.47 -14.87 2.66
CA ALA A 107 -3.17 -13.66 2.20
C ALA A 107 -3.76 -12.83 3.35
N TYR A 108 -3.82 -13.37 4.58
CA TYR A 108 -4.33 -12.69 5.77
C TYR A 108 -3.60 -13.11 7.04
#